data_AF-A0A9P0XBQ8-F1
#
_entry.id   AF-A0A9P0XBQ8-F1
#
_cell.length_a   1.000
_cell.length_b   1.000
_cell.length_c   1.000
_cell.angle_alpha   90.00
_cell.angle_beta   90.00
_cell.angle_gamma   90.00
#
_symmetry.space_group_name_H-M   'P 1'
#
loop_
_entity.id
_entity.type
_entity.pdbx_description
1 polymer ?
#
loop_
_entity_poly.entity_id
_entity_poly.type
_entity_poly.pdbx_seq_one_letter_code
_entity_poly.pdbx_strand_id
1 'polypeptide(L)'
;MRLEDSKKEIEVLKKELLARSDNGAEGLTEVLNLFVKDLKSEIMHLIEALLKKNLASIENRLLPEQLKSKLYQTVADQSLDLKTPPEGTTRPGCWASVVSRKKGKRIVQHEAVPPKEEALLTVPRSAAVLVTLEKEAEENGVTYAEVWDTRCPVGCVATFEGVDVCSDSIDINRDQCVAGSWLPTEALTVWDLVARKRLNIIRIQNRRPNVDGEFLYACRFWRSPEYNRKGKYAIIGGSGTNCVEVINLHNRFITCSYPASGTVLAITSHKERIAFGGTAPVLSIVSFHDPKHEKYGEEEPEYEFTKGERYFSDSSSEISPNQETITKLAKASSISAPAVAVKSSVSQKLK
;
A
#
# COMPACT_ATOMS: atom_id res chain seq x y z
N MET A 1 -20.08 22.22 -14.21
CA MET A 1 -19.37 23.50 -13.96
C MET A 1 -18.09 23.17 -13.20
N ARG A 2 -16.91 23.51 -13.74
CA ARG A 2 -15.64 23.22 -13.04
C ARG A 2 -15.44 24.27 -11.95
N LEU A 3 -14.81 23.90 -10.83
CA LEU A 3 -14.55 24.81 -9.70
C LEU A 3 -13.92 26.14 -10.14
N GLU A 4 -13.12 26.11 -11.20
CA GLU A 4 -12.45 27.30 -11.75
C GLU A 4 -13.36 28.24 -12.55
N ASP A 5 -14.50 27.75 -13.04
CA ASP A 5 -15.50 28.61 -13.69
C ASP A 5 -16.23 29.44 -12.62
N SER A 6 -16.61 28.80 -11.49
CA SER A 6 -17.25 29.48 -10.36
C SER A 6 -16.35 30.51 -9.67
N LYS A 7 -15.02 30.27 -9.59
CA LYS A 7 -14.08 31.28 -9.07
C LYS A 7 -14.00 32.52 -9.94
N LYS A 8 -14.04 32.36 -11.27
CA LYS A 8 -14.02 33.51 -12.19
C LYS A 8 -15.29 34.34 -12.08
N GLU A 9 -16.43 33.69 -11.94
CA GLU A 9 -17.73 34.36 -11.78
C GLU A 9 -17.80 35.15 -10.47
N ILE A 10 -17.29 34.60 -9.37
CA ILE A 10 -17.16 35.31 -8.08
C ILE A 10 -16.27 36.55 -8.19
N GLU A 11 -15.15 36.48 -8.90
CA GLU A 11 -14.25 37.64 -9.11
C GLU A 11 -14.88 38.73 -9.98
N VAL A 12 -15.72 38.37 -10.96
CA VAL A 12 -16.48 39.35 -11.76
C VAL A 12 -17.50 40.06 -10.87
N LEU A 13 -18.28 39.32 -10.09
CA LEU A 13 -19.29 39.88 -9.19
C LEU A 13 -18.67 40.77 -8.10
N LYS A 14 -17.50 40.40 -7.59
CA LYS A 14 -16.74 41.21 -6.62
C LYS A 14 -16.32 42.56 -7.21
N LYS A 15 -15.92 42.60 -8.48
CA LYS A 15 -15.57 43.86 -9.18
C LYS A 15 -16.80 44.74 -9.41
N GLU A 16 -17.94 44.15 -9.79
CA GLU A 16 -19.19 44.91 -9.95
C GLU A 16 -19.70 45.49 -8.63
N LEU A 17 -19.58 44.74 -7.53
CA LEU A 17 -19.93 45.21 -6.19
C LEU A 17 -19.04 46.37 -5.73
N LEU A 18 -17.72 46.29 -5.98
CA LEU A 18 -16.81 47.40 -5.68
C LEU A 18 -17.17 48.67 -6.46
N ALA A 19 -17.52 48.54 -7.74
CA ALA A 19 -17.87 49.67 -8.59
C ALA A 19 -19.20 50.36 -8.18
N ARG A 20 -20.08 49.65 -7.46
CA ARG A 20 -21.35 50.21 -6.95
C ARG A 20 -21.24 50.81 -5.54
N SER A 21 -20.12 50.59 -4.84
CA SER A 21 -19.93 51.00 -3.45
C SER A 21 -19.78 52.51 -3.24
N ASP A 22 -19.58 53.29 -4.30
CA ASP A 22 -19.43 54.75 -4.19
C ASP A 22 -20.76 55.48 -3.90
N ASN A 23 -21.91 54.78 -3.98
CA ASN A 23 -23.26 55.35 -3.86
C ASN A 23 -24.04 54.86 -2.61
N GLY A 24 -23.46 55.02 -1.41
CA GLY A 24 -24.19 54.90 -0.14
C GLY A 24 -24.22 53.49 0.47
N ALA A 25 -23.71 53.37 1.71
CA ALA A 25 -23.43 52.12 2.39
C ALA A 25 -24.66 51.27 2.79
N GLU A 26 -25.86 51.85 2.84
CA GLU A 26 -27.05 51.16 3.36
C GLU A 26 -27.61 50.12 2.37
N GLY A 27 -27.59 50.39 1.06
CA GLY A 27 -28.07 49.43 0.05
C GLY A 27 -27.16 48.22 -0.15
N LEU A 28 -25.87 48.35 0.19
CA LEU A 28 -24.85 47.33 -0.08
C LEU A 28 -24.99 46.12 0.87
N THR A 29 -25.47 46.36 2.09
CA THR A 29 -25.64 45.31 3.10
C THR A 29 -26.79 44.37 2.75
N GLU A 30 -27.87 44.91 2.18
CA GLU A 30 -29.03 44.11 1.76
C GLU A 30 -28.71 43.23 0.54
N VAL A 31 -27.96 43.78 -0.43
CA VAL A 31 -27.48 43.03 -1.59
C VAL A 31 -26.49 41.92 -1.18
N LEU A 32 -25.58 42.21 -0.24
CA LEU A 32 -24.65 41.19 0.27
C LEU A 32 -25.40 40.05 0.98
N ASN A 33 -26.41 40.38 1.78
CA ASN A 33 -27.20 39.39 2.50
C ASN A 33 -28.01 38.49 1.57
N LEU A 34 -28.59 39.04 0.49
CA LEU A 34 -29.25 38.26 -0.56
C LEU A 34 -28.24 37.33 -1.27
N PHE A 35 -27.08 37.85 -1.63
CA PHE A 35 -26.04 37.06 -2.30
C PHE A 35 -25.51 35.91 -1.42
N VAL A 36 -25.24 36.17 -0.13
CA VAL A 36 -24.80 35.13 0.82
C VAL A 36 -25.88 34.05 0.99
N LYS A 37 -27.16 34.44 0.96
CA LYS A 37 -28.28 33.50 1.07
C LYS A 37 -28.36 32.58 -0.15
N ASP A 38 -28.23 33.13 -1.36
CA ASP A 38 -28.26 32.35 -2.60
C ASP A 38 -27.03 31.44 -2.71
N LEU A 39 -25.84 31.96 -2.42
CA LEU A 39 -24.60 31.17 -2.41
C LEU A 39 -24.66 30.01 -1.41
N LYS A 40 -25.24 30.26 -0.22
CA LYS A 40 -25.42 29.21 0.80
C LYS A 40 -26.41 28.13 0.30
N SER A 41 -27.47 28.51 -0.40
CA SER A 41 -28.42 27.56 -0.97
C SER A 41 -27.76 26.68 -2.03
N GLU A 42 -26.95 27.25 -2.92
CA GLU A 42 -26.30 26.51 -4.00
C GLU A 42 -25.21 25.57 -3.49
N ILE A 43 -24.40 26.01 -2.52
CA ILE A 43 -23.40 25.17 -1.84
C ILE A 43 -24.08 23.98 -1.13
N MET A 44 -25.18 24.22 -0.42
CA MET A 44 -25.91 23.15 0.25
C MET A 44 -26.46 22.12 -0.75
N HIS A 45 -26.96 22.57 -1.91
CA HIS A 45 -27.47 21.68 -2.95
C HIS A 45 -26.37 20.83 -3.60
N LEU A 46 -25.16 21.38 -3.76
CA LEU A 46 -23.98 20.66 -4.24
C LEU A 46 -23.48 19.63 -3.22
N ILE A 47 -23.45 19.97 -1.94
CA ILE A 47 -23.09 19.04 -0.86
C ILE A 47 -24.07 17.88 -0.82
N GLU A 48 -25.38 18.15 -0.91
CA GLU A 48 -26.41 17.11 -0.92
C GLU A 48 -26.26 16.18 -2.13
N ALA A 49 -25.98 16.72 -3.32
CA ALA A 49 -25.75 15.93 -4.53
C ALA A 49 -24.49 15.05 -4.42
N LEU A 50 -23.40 15.56 -3.83
CA LEU A 50 -22.19 14.80 -3.59
C LEU A 50 -22.40 13.69 -2.55
N LEU A 51 -23.15 13.98 -1.48
CA LEU A 51 -23.52 12.98 -0.47
C LEU A 51 -24.38 11.88 -1.08
N LYS A 52 -25.40 12.22 -1.87
CA LYS A 52 -26.24 11.22 -2.59
C LYS A 52 -25.42 10.35 -3.54
N LYS A 53 -24.47 10.95 -4.27
CA LYS A 53 -23.59 10.19 -5.19
C LYS A 53 -22.65 9.25 -4.44
N ASN A 54 -22.10 9.70 -3.32
CA ASN A 54 -21.24 8.86 -2.47
C ASN A 54 -22.05 7.76 -1.78
N LEU A 55 -23.25 8.06 -1.26
CA LEU A 55 -24.16 7.06 -0.70
C LEU A 55 -24.53 6.00 -1.73
N ALA A 56 -24.92 6.37 -2.95
CA ALA A 56 -25.19 5.42 -4.03
C ALA A 56 -23.95 4.58 -4.39
N SER A 57 -22.75 5.16 -4.36
CA SER A 57 -21.51 4.43 -4.58
C SER A 57 -21.17 3.47 -3.42
N ILE A 58 -21.58 3.81 -2.20
CA ILE A 58 -21.37 3.01 -0.99
C ILE A 58 -22.42 1.88 -0.93
N GLU A 59 -23.68 2.15 -1.23
CA GLU A 59 -24.75 1.13 -1.33
C GLU A 59 -24.44 0.08 -2.40
N ASN A 60 -23.89 0.50 -3.54
CA ASN A 60 -23.40 -0.42 -4.58
C ASN A 60 -22.14 -1.21 -4.17
N ARG A 61 -21.44 -0.80 -3.11
CA ARG A 61 -20.23 -1.48 -2.60
C ARG A 61 -20.48 -2.31 -1.34
N LEU A 62 -21.49 -1.99 -0.53
CA LEU A 62 -21.70 -2.58 0.79
C LEU A 62 -22.87 -3.56 0.91
N LEU A 63 -23.69 -3.76 -0.12
CA LEU A 63 -24.73 -4.81 -0.10
C LEU A 63 -24.45 -5.91 -1.12
N PRO A 64 -24.01 -7.11 -0.69
CA PRO A 64 -24.10 -8.31 -1.50
C PRO A 64 -25.56 -8.53 -1.92
N GLU A 65 -25.81 -8.85 -3.19
CA GLU A 65 -27.14 -9.19 -3.74
C GLU A 65 -27.90 -10.25 -2.90
N GLN A 66 -27.18 -11.06 -2.12
CA GLN A 66 -27.74 -12.04 -1.17
C GLN A 66 -28.49 -11.44 0.03
N LEU A 67 -28.21 -10.19 0.41
CA LEU A 67 -28.96 -9.47 1.45
C LEU A 67 -30.18 -8.76 0.87
N LYS A 68 -30.10 -8.30 -0.39
CA LYS A 68 -31.26 -7.77 -1.10
C LYS A 68 -32.32 -8.83 -1.31
N SER A 69 -31.94 -10.05 -1.74
CA SER A 69 -32.91 -11.14 -1.90
C SER A 69 -33.60 -11.52 -0.59
N LYS A 70 -32.87 -11.56 0.54
CA LYS A 70 -33.47 -11.77 1.87
C LYS A 70 -34.44 -10.66 2.30
N LEU A 71 -34.13 -9.41 1.99
CA LEU A 71 -35.02 -8.28 2.30
C LEU A 71 -36.29 -8.32 1.45
N TYR A 72 -36.19 -8.65 0.16
CA TYR A 72 -37.34 -8.84 -0.74
C TYR A 72 -38.17 -10.07 -0.38
N GLN A 73 -37.55 -11.17 0.09
CA GLN A 73 -38.28 -12.34 0.61
C GLN A 73 -39.10 -11.99 1.86
N THR A 74 -38.54 -11.18 2.75
CA THR A 74 -39.21 -10.79 4.02
C THR A 74 -40.42 -9.87 3.77
N VAL A 75 -40.43 -9.12 2.66
CA VAL A 75 -41.57 -8.30 2.22
C VAL A 75 -42.60 -9.14 1.44
N ALA A 76 -42.17 -10.15 0.68
CA ALA A 76 -43.05 -11.06 -0.05
C ALA A 76 -43.81 -12.03 0.87
N ASP A 77 -43.21 -12.45 1.99
CA ASP A 77 -43.85 -13.32 3.00
C ASP A 77 -45.01 -12.64 3.76
N GLN A 78 -45.25 -11.34 3.53
CA GLN A 78 -46.39 -10.59 4.10
C GLN A 78 -47.57 -10.42 3.14
N SER A 79 -47.53 -10.98 1.93
CA SER A 79 -48.64 -10.92 0.97
C SER A 79 -48.99 -12.29 0.40
N LEU A 80 -49.91 -12.99 1.06
CA LEU A 80 -50.63 -14.13 0.49
C LEU A 80 -51.86 -13.61 -0.27
N ASP A 81 -51.91 -13.85 -1.58
CA ASP A 81 -52.97 -14.60 -2.29
C ASP A 81 -52.95 -14.25 -3.80
N LEU A 82 -52.76 -15.27 -4.65
CA LEU A 82 -53.62 -15.59 -5.82
C LEU A 82 -52.94 -16.53 -6.83
N LYS A 83 -53.54 -17.73 -6.94
CA LYS A 83 -53.81 -18.62 -8.10
C LYS A 83 -52.83 -18.70 -9.30
N THR A 84 -52.44 -19.96 -9.58
CA THR A 84 -51.86 -20.53 -10.82
C THR A 84 -52.84 -20.48 -12.02
N PRO A 85 -52.39 -20.46 -13.30
CA PRO A 85 -52.04 -21.67 -14.11
C PRO A 85 -51.02 -21.39 -15.27
N PRO A 86 -50.94 -22.17 -16.38
CA PRO A 86 -50.39 -23.53 -16.54
C PRO A 86 -49.19 -23.62 -17.54
N GLU A 87 -48.68 -24.84 -17.69
CA GLU A 87 -47.48 -25.29 -18.42
C GLU A 87 -47.45 -25.04 -19.93
N GLY A 88 -46.25 -24.87 -20.50
CA GLY A 88 -46.01 -25.02 -21.93
C GLY A 88 -44.61 -24.66 -22.46
N THR A 89 -43.87 -25.71 -22.86
CA THR A 89 -42.83 -25.77 -23.92
C THR A 89 -41.38 -25.33 -23.66
N THR A 90 -40.49 -26.22 -24.13
CA THR A 90 -39.03 -26.35 -23.98
C THR A 90 -38.22 -25.56 -25.01
N ARG A 91 -37.07 -24.99 -24.60
CA ARG A 91 -35.80 -24.85 -25.37
C ARG A 91 -34.61 -24.66 -24.40
N PRO A 92 -33.38 -25.06 -24.76
CA PRO A 92 -32.26 -25.11 -23.81
C PRO A 92 -31.59 -23.73 -23.69
N GLY A 93 -31.55 -23.20 -22.47
CA GLY A 93 -30.86 -21.96 -22.12
C GLY A 93 -30.13 -22.12 -20.79
N CYS A 94 -28.99 -21.43 -20.67
CA CYS A 94 -28.02 -21.55 -19.57
C CYS A 94 -28.64 -21.35 -18.18
N TRP A 95 -28.26 -22.23 -17.25
CA TRP A 95 -28.73 -22.24 -15.87
C TRP A 95 -27.74 -21.53 -14.96
N ALA A 96 -28.18 -20.51 -14.23
CA ALA A 96 -27.47 -20.05 -13.04
C ALA A 96 -27.90 -20.92 -11.85
N SER A 97 -26.94 -21.49 -11.13
CA SER A 97 -27.19 -22.33 -9.95
C SER A 97 -26.72 -21.59 -8.70
N VAL A 98 -27.62 -21.35 -7.74
CA VAL A 98 -27.24 -20.89 -6.40
C VAL A 98 -27.15 -22.11 -5.48
N VAL A 99 -25.98 -22.34 -4.89
CA VAL A 99 -25.74 -23.44 -3.96
C VAL A 99 -25.68 -22.86 -2.55
N SER A 100 -26.63 -23.27 -1.69
CA SER A 100 -26.54 -23.02 -0.26
C SER A 100 -26.36 -24.34 0.49
N ARG A 101 -25.44 -24.37 1.47
CA ARG A 101 -25.22 -25.50 2.37
C ARG A 101 -25.82 -25.18 3.73
N LYS A 102 -26.76 -26.01 4.18
CA LYS A 102 -27.17 -26.07 5.59
C LYS A 102 -27.19 -27.53 6.02
N LYS A 103 -26.38 -27.88 7.02
CA LYS A 103 -26.29 -29.22 7.64
C LYS A 103 -26.15 -30.39 6.63
N GLY A 104 -25.17 -30.31 5.74
CA GLY A 104 -24.68 -31.49 5.00
C GLY A 104 -25.58 -32.07 3.90
N LYS A 105 -26.72 -31.46 3.55
CA LYS A 105 -27.54 -31.89 2.41
C LYS A 105 -27.73 -30.76 1.40
N ARG A 106 -27.53 -31.08 0.11
CA ARG A 106 -27.60 -30.13 -1.02
C ARG A 106 -29.02 -30.12 -1.58
N ILE A 107 -29.65 -28.94 -1.66
CA ILE A 107 -30.93 -28.71 -2.34
C ILE A 107 -30.68 -27.62 -3.39
N VAL A 108 -31.11 -27.86 -4.63
CA VAL A 108 -30.95 -26.95 -5.77
C VAL A 108 -32.34 -26.48 -6.17
N GLN A 109 -32.53 -25.16 -6.28
CA GLN A 109 -33.73 -24.55 -6.87
C GLN A 109 -33.29 -23.68 -8.06
N HIS A 110 -34.10 -23.69 -9.11
CA HIS A 110 -33.83 -23.01 -10.38
C HIS A 110 -34.84 -21.89 -10.60
N GLU A 111 -34.36 -20.70 -10.98
CA GLU A 111 -35.19 -19.54 -11.31
C GLU A 111 -34.65 -18.86 -12.57
N ALA A 112 -35.56 -18.35 -13.43
CA ALA A 112 -35.26 -17.85 -14.77
C ALA A 112 -35.11 -16.33 -14.81
N VAL A 113 -34.12 -15.82 -15.57
CA VAL A 113 -33.85 -14.38 -15.75
C VAL A 113 -33.78 -14.04 -17.25
N PRO A 114 -34.41 -12.94 -17.73
CA PRO A 114 -34.43 -12.58 -19.15
C PRO A 114 -33.13 -11.90 -19.64
N PRO A 115 -32.76 -12.03 -20.93
CA PRO A 115 -31.50 -11.52 -21.46
C PRO A 115 -31.57 -10.02 -21.79
N LYS A 116 -30.50 -9.27 -21.46
CA LYS A 116 -30.27 -7.92 -21.98
C LYS A 116 -29.01 -7.89 -22.83
N GLU A 117 -29.09 -7.13 -23.92
CA GLU A 117 -28.17 -7.05 -25.04
C GLU A 117 -26.71 -6.73 -24.69
N GLU A 118 -25.80 -7.40 -25.41
CA GLU A 118 -24.36 -7.29 -25.29
C GLU A 118 -23.84 -6.01 -25.98
N ALA A 119 -23.18 -5.14 -25.21
CA ALA A 119 -22.27 -4.15 -25.76
C ALA A 119 -20.82 -4.62 -25.55
N LEU A 120 -20.17 -4.99 -26.65
CA LEU A 120 -18.73 -5.29 -26.74
C LEU A 120 -17.91 -4.05 -26.37
N LEU A 121 -17.61 -3.88 -25.09
CA LEU A 121 -16.57 -2.97 -24.61
C LEU A 121 -15.36 -3.84 -24.22
N THR A 122 -14.28 -3.76 -24.99
CA THR A 122 -12.97 -4.31 -24.61
C THR A 122 -12.45 -3.57 -23.38
N VAL A 123 -12.78 -4.10 -22.20
CA VAL A 123 -12.27 -3.62 -20.91
C VAL A 123 -10.80 -4.04 -20.78
N PRO A 124 -9.88 -3.13 -20.42
CA PRO A 124 -8.49 -3.50 -20.18
C PRO A 124 -8.39 -4.56 -19.08
N ARG A 125 -7.55 -5.58 -19.30
CA ARG A 125 -7.27 -6.69 -18.37
C ARG A 125 -6.51 -6.23 -17.11
N SER A 126 -7.06 -5.32 -16.33
CA SER A 126 -6.61 -5.07 -14.96
C SER A 126 -7.31 -6.09 -14.06
N ALA A 127 -6.57 -7.12 -13.63
CA ALA A 127 -7.10 -8.19 -12.78
C ALA A 127 -7.55 -7.63 -11.42
N ALA A 128 -8.84 -7.78 -11.11
CA ALA A 128 -9.37 -7.53 -9.78
C ALA A 128 -9.20 -8.81 -8.95
N VAL A 129 -7.99 -8.99 -8.41
CA VAL A 129 -7.68 -10.05 -7.44
C VAL A 129 -7.99 -9.49 -6.06
N LEU A 130 -8.93 -10.13 -5.36
CA LEU A 130 -9.20 -9.87 -3.95
C LEU A 130 -8.53 -10.98 -3.15
N VAL A 131 -7.64 -10.64 -2.22
CA VAL A 131 -7.13 -11.62 -1.27
C VAL A 131 -7.90 -11.44 0.01
N THR A 132 -8.58 -12.49 0.45
CA THR A 132 -9.26 -12.52 1.75
C THR A 132 -8.52 -13.49 2.65
N LEU A 133 -8.36 -13.07 3.90
CA LEU A 133 -7.74 -13.89 4.92
C LEU A 133 -8.85 -14.37 5.82
N GLU A 134 -9.18 -15.65 5.70
CA GLU A 134 -10.02 -16.31 6.67
C GLU A 134 -9.12 -17.01 7.67
N LYS A 135 -9.06 -16.46 8.88
CA LYS A 135 -8.49 -17.18 10.01
C LYS A 135 -9.51 -18.21 10.47
N GLU A 136 -9.56 -19.36 9.80
CA GLU A 136 -10.24 -20.53 10.35
C GLU A 136 -9.38 -21.07 11.51
N ALA A 137 -9.62 -20.48 12.68
CA ALA A 137 -9.07 -20.96 13.93
C ALA A 137 -9.90 -22.18 14.37
N GLU A 138 -9.66 -23.37 13.80
CA GLU A 138 -10.12 -24.59 14.46
C GLU A 138 -9.24 -25.82 14.16
N GLU A 139 -8.91 -26.52 15.25
CA GLU A 139 -8.16 -27.77 15.45
C GLU A 139 -6.64 -27.84 15.17
N ASN A 140 -6.07 -27.22 14.13
CA ASN A 140 -4.65 -27.48 13.77
C ASN A 140 -3.67 -26.29 13.90
N GLY A 141 -4.15 -25.09 14.22
CA GLY A 141 -3.28 -23.91 14.39
C GLY A 141 -2.59 -23.42 13.10
N VAL A 142 -2.99 -23.93 11.94
CA VAL A 142 -2.48 -23.51 10.63
C VAL A 142 -3.36 -22.36 10.12
N THR A 143 -2.74 -21.27 9.71
CA THR A 143 -3.44 -20.14 9.07
C THR A 143 -3.51 -20.34 7.56
N TYR A 144 -4.60 -19.91 6.93
CA TYR A 144 -4.78 -20.00 5.49
C TYR A 144 -5.06 -18.62 4.90
N ALA A 145 -4.54 -18.36 3.70
CA ALA A 145 -4.88 -17.19 2.91
C ALA A 145 -5.55 -17.62 1.61
N GLU A 146 -6.70 -17.02 1.30
CA GLU A 146 -7.46 -17.35 0.10
C GLU A 146 -7.40 -16.22 -0.92
N VAL A 147 -7.17 -16.59 -2.18
CA VAL A 147 -7.15 -15.67 -3.30
C VAL A 147 -8.42 -15.86 -4.10
N TRP A 148 -9.21 -14.80 -4.15
CA TRP A 148 -10.48 -14.73 -4.86
C TRP A 148 -10.29 -13.90 -6.13
N ASP A 149 -10.61 -14.51 -7.28
CA ASP A 149 -10.70 -13.77 -8.53
C ASP A 149 -12.17 -13.43 -8.78
N THR A 150 -12.52 -12.15 -8.62
CA THR A 150 -13.89 -11.66 -8.80
C THR A 150 -14.41 -11.84 -10.23
N ARG A 151 -13.52 -12.07 -11.20
CA ARG A 151 -13.89 -12.37 -12.60
C ARG A 151 -14.23 -13.83 -12.80
N CYS A 152 -13.84 -14.71 -11.87
CA CYS A 152 -14.04 -16.13 -11.97
C CYS A 152 -15.31 -16.52 -11.19
N PRO A 153 -16.36 -17.06 -11.83
CA PRO A 153 -17.62 -17.39 -11.16
C PRO A 153 -17.47 -18.51 -10.13
N VAL A 154 -16.36 -19.26 -10.19
CA VAL A 154 -16.03 -20.37 -9.28
C VAL A 154 -15.64 -19.86 -7.88
N GLY A 155 -15.26 -18.58 -7.73
CA GLY A 155 -14.87 -17.99 -6.45
C GLY A 155 -13.37 -18.15 -6.15
N CYS A 156 -13.03 -18.77 -5.02
CA CYS A 156 -11.65 -18.97 -4.56
C CYS A 156 -10.81 -19.72 -5.62
N VAL A 157 -9.70 -19.10 -6.04
CA VAL A 157 -8.80 -19.62 -7.09
C VAL A 157 -7.61 -20.36 -6.48
N ALA A 158 -7.13 -19.91 -5.32
CA ALA A 158 -5.99 -20.51 -4.63
C ALA A 158 -6.09 -20.30 -3.11
N THR A 159 -5.61 -21.29 -2.37
CA THR A 159 -5.44 -21.22 -0.91
C THR A 159 -3.97 -21.47 -0.60
N PHE A 160 -3.41 -20.68 0.32
CA PHE A 160 -2.04 -20.79 0.79
C PHE A 160 -2.05 -21.17 2.26
N GLU A 161 -1.33 -22.22 2.62
CA GLU A 161 -1.20 -22.65 4.01
C GLU A 161 0.01 -21.96 4.67
N GLY A 162 -0.12 -21.58 5.94
CA GLY A 162 0.95 -20.97 6.74
C GLY A 162 1.26 -19.53 6.39
N VAL A 163 0.38 -18.84 5.66
CA VAL A 163 0.46 -17.38 5.53
C VAL A 163 -0.21 -16.78 6.76
N ASP A 164 0.57 -16.15 7.62
CA ASP A 164 0.05 -15.37 8.74
C ASP A 164 0.11 -13.90 8.35
N VAL A 165 -1.01 -13.33 7.90
CA VAL A 165 -1.06 -11.92 7.50
C VAL A 165 -1.72 -11.11 8.60
N CYS A 166 -1.10 -9.99 8.95
CA CYS A 166 -1.65 -9.07 9.92
C CYS A 166 -2.10 -7.75 9.26
N SER A 167 -3.39 -7.40 9.36
CA SER A 167 -3.89 -6.09 8.86
C SER A 167 -3.61 -5.90 7.36
N ASP A 168 -3.27 -4.67 6.93
CA ASP A 168 -2.93 -4.28 5.54
C ASP A 168 -1.49 -4.65 5.14
N SER A 169 -0.95 -5.73 5.70
CA SER A 169 0.41 -6.20 5.40
C SER A 169 0.48 -7.22 4.28
N ILE A 170 -0.37 -7.07 3.26
CA ILE A 170 -0.32 -7.89 2.05
C ILE A 170 -0.35 -7.02 0.81
N ASP A 171 0.51 -7.34 -0.16
CA ASP A 171 0.51 -6.68 -1.47
C ASP A 171 0.95 -7.64 -2.57
N ILE A 172 0.44 -7.40 -3.77
CA ILE A 172 0.69 -8.26 -4.93
C ILE A 172 1.43 -7.46 -6.00
N ASN A 173 2.44 -8.07 -6.59
CA ASN A 173 3.15 -7.56 -7.75
C ASN A 173 3.39 -8.68 -8.76
N ARG A 174 2.59 -8.68 -9.83
CA ARG A 174 2.56 -9.73 -10.86
C ARG A 174 2.27 -11.10 -10.24
N ASP A 175 3.24 -12.02 -10.32
CA ASP A 175 3.13 -13.40 -9.86
C ASP A 175 3.64 -13.57 -8.42
N GLN A 176 4.07 -12.48 -7.77
CA GLN A 176 4.60 -12.51 -6.42
C GLN A 176 3.69 -11.76 -5.45
N CYS A 177 3.63 -12.26 -4.22
CA CYS A 177 2.92 -11.66 -3.11
C CYS A 177 3.91 -11.44 -1.95
N VAL A 178 3.84 -10.27 -1.32
CA VAL A 178 4.52 -10.01 -0.04
C VAL A 178 3.48 -10.05 1.07
N ALA A 179 3.83 -10.72 2.16
CA ALA A 179 2.99 -10.85 3.33
C ALA A 179 3.81 -10.53 4.58
N GLY A 180 3.31 -9.64 5.41
CA GLY A 180 3.80 -9.36 6.75
C GLY A 180 2.98 -10.09 7.79
N SER A 181 3.63 -10.58 8.85
CA SER A 181 2.97 -11.26 9.96
C SER A 181 3.18 -10.51 11.28
N TRP A 182 2.44 -10.93 12.29
CA TRP A 182 2.63 -10.43 13.65
C TRP A 182 3.63 -11.29 14.45
N LEU A 183 4.71 -11.73 13.79
CA LEU A 183 5.77 -12.51 14.41
C LEU A 183 6.93 -11.61 14.87
N PRO A 184 7.66 -12.02 15.92
CA PRO A 184 8.81 -11.28 16.39
C PRO A 184 10.00 -11.38 15.41
N THR A 185 10.11 -12.49 14.70
CA THR A 185 11.13 -12.76 13.70
C THR A 185 10.47 -13.29 12.44
N GLU A 186 11.16 -13.14 11.30
CA GLU A 186 10.69 -13.73 10.04
C GLU A 186 9.30 -13.25 9.60
N ALA A 187 8.93 -12.03 9.98
CA ALA A 187 7.58 -11.55 9.77
C ALA A 187 7.30 -11.23 8.30
N LEU A 188 8.34 -10.86 7.54
CA LEU A 188 8.21 -10.61 6.11
C LEU A 188 8.47 -11.88 5.28
N THR A 189 7.47 -12.30 4.53
CA THR A 189 7.54 -13.46 3.62
C THR A 189 7.15 -13.09 2.20
N VAL A 190 7.77 -13.77 1.23
CA VAL A 190 7.48 -13.62 -0.20
C VAL A 190 6.94 -14.94 -0.74
N TRP A 191 5.85 -14.87 -1.48
CA TRP A 191 5.10 -16.01 -2.01
C TRP A 191 5.00 -15.93 -3.53
N ASP A 192 5.04 -17.09 -4.17
CA ASP A 192 4.76 -17.25 -5.60
C ASP A 192 3.29 -17.64 -5.76
N LEU A 193 2.52 -16.80 -6.43
CA LEU A 193 1.09 -17.02 -6.64
C LEU A 193 0.82 -18.14 -7.65
N VAL A 194 1.71 -18.33 -8.62
CA VAL A 194 1.58 -19.37 -9.66
C VAL A 194 1.98 -20.73 -9.10
N ALA A 195 3.12 -20.80 -8.40
CA ALA A 195 3.60 -22.03 -7.80
C ALA A 195 2.93 -22.37 -6.45
N ARG A 196 2.10 -21.47 -5.92
CA ARG A 196 1.37 -21.61 -4.64
C ARG A 196 2.27 -21.96 -3.46
N LYS A 197 3.48 -21.39 -3.44
CA LYS A 197 4.51 -21.73 -2.45
C LYS A 197 5.21 -20.50 -1.90
N ARG A 198 5.66 -20.60 -0.65
CA ARG A 198 6.54 -19.60 -0.05
C ARG A 198 7.89 -19.65 -0.77
N LEU A 199 8.29 -18.54 -1.38
CA LEU A 199 9.59 -18.41 -2.05
C LEU A 199 10.69 -18.14 -1.04
N ASN A 200 10.50 -17.12 -0.20
CA ASN A 200 11.54 -16.63 0.68
C ASN A 200 10.95 -16.16 2.01
N ILE A 201 11.70 -16.42 3.07
CA ILE A 201 11.54 -15.76 4.36
C ILE A 201 12.61 -14.67 4.44
N ILE A 202 12.21 -13.43 4.62
CA ILE A 202 13.12 -12.28 4.57
C ILE A 202 13.64 -12.00 5.97
N ARG A 203 14.80 -12.56 6.29
CA ARG A 203 15.56 -12.21 7.50
C ARG A 203 16.47 -11.02 7.22
N ILE A 204 16.14 -9.88 7.83
CA ILE A 204 16.89 -8.63 7.65
C ILE A 204 18.28 -8.75 8.28
N GLN A 205 19.33 -8.51 7.49
CA GLN A 205 20.72 -8.77 7.90
C GLN A 205 21.39 -7.60 8.63
N ASN A 206 20.91 -6.37 8.42
CA ASN A 206 21.54 -5.15 8.95
C ASN A 206 20.80 -4.53 10.13
N ARG A 207 19.89 -5.29 10.72
CA ARG A 207 19.27 -4.90 11.98
C ARG A 207 20.19 -5.32 13.13
N ARG A 208 20.16 -4.56 14.23
CA ARG A 208 20.86 -4.98 15.45
C ARG A 208 20.22 -6.30 15.93
N PRO A 209 21.01 -7.28 16.38
CA PRO A 209 20.50 -8.59 16.80
C PRO A 209 19.57 -8.54 18.02
N ASN A 210 19.56 -7.41 18.76
CA ASN A 210 18.78 -7.21 19.97
C ASN A 210 17.47 -6.43 19.72
N VAL A 211 17.08 -6.20 18.46
CA VAL A 211 15.80 -5.54 18.17
C VAL A 211 14.71 -6.60 18.22
N ASP A 212 14.02 -6.63 19.37
CA ASP A 212 12.89 -7.52 19.60
C ASP A 212 11.71 -7.12 18.70
N GLY A 213 11.39 -7.96 17.73
CA GLY A 213 10.13 -7.91 17.02
C GLY A 213 10.13 -7.12 15.70
N GLU A 214 9.64 -7.75 14.64
CA GLU A 214 9.23 -7.06 13.41
C GLU A 214 7.79 -6.56 13.52
N PHE A 215 6.87 -7.43 13.97
CA PHE A 215 5.44 -7.13 14.20
C PHE A 215 4.83 -6.22 13.12
N LEU A 216 4.75 -6.74 11.89
CA LEU A 216 4.38 -5.95 10.71
C LEU A 216 2.86 -5.82 10.59
N TYR A 217 2.38 -4.58 10.44
CA TYR A 217 0.96 -4.29 10.18
C TYR A 217 0.71 -3.72 8.80
N ALA A 218 1.75 -3.18 8.16
CA ALA A 218 1.68 -2.64 6.81
C ALA A 218 2.86 -3.14 6.00
N CYS A 219 2.58 -3.62 4.79
CA CYS A 219 3.57 -4.10 3.84
C CYS A 219 3.07 -3.82 2.44
N ARG A 220 3.87 -3.13 1.63
CA ARG A 220 3.55 -2.83 0.23
C ARG A 220 4.77 -3.01 -0.65
N PHE A 221 4.57 -3.44 -1.89
CA PHE A 221 5.61 -3.30 -2.90
C PHE A 221 5.83 -1.82 -3.22
N TRP A 222 7.07 -1.46 -3.52
CA TRP A 222 7.40 -0.12 -3.97
C TRP A 222 6.72 0.19 -5.32
N ARG A 223 5.86 1.23 -5.38
CA ARG A 223 5.11 1.60 -6.58
C ARG A 223 5.84 2.65 -7.40
N SER A 224 7.00 2.27 -7.95
CA SER A 224 7.70 3.07 -8.95
C SER A 224 8.28 2.17 -10.05
N PRO A 225 8.02 2.48 -11.32
CA PRO A 225 8.62 1.75 -12.44
C PRO A 225 10.13 1.94 -12.51
N GLU A 226 10.65 3.07 -12.02
CA GLU A 226 12.07 3.43 -12.05
C GLU A 226 12.87 2.62 -11.02
N TYR A 227 12.38 2.60 -9.77
CA TYR A 227 13.07 1.93 -8.67
C TYR A 227 12.71 0.44 -8.53
N ASN A 228 11.51 0.03 -8.96
CA ASN A 228 10.97 -1.29 -8.63
C ASN A 228 10.46 -2.12 -9.82
N ARG A 229 11.10 -2.00 -11.00
CA ARG A 229 10.70 -2.73 -12.23
C ARG A 229 10.56 -4.26 -12.05
N LYS A 230 11.32 -4.84 -11.12
CA LYS A 230 11.36 -6.29 -10.83
C LYS A 230 10.79 -6.68 -9.45
N GLY A 231 10.13 -5.77 -8.73
CA GLY A 231 9.67 -6.08 -7.36
C GLY A 231 10.82 -6.30 -6.37
N LYS A 232 11.96 -5.63 -6.59
CA LYS A 232 13.16 -5.70 -5.74
C LYS A 232 12.93 -5.08 -4.35
N TYR A 233 12.08 -4.07 -4.24
CA TYR A 233 11.85 -3.33 -3.01
C TYR A 233 10.44 -3.54 -2.46
N ALA A 234 10.38 -3.75 -1.15
CA ALA A 234 9.16 -3.68 -0.34
C ALA A 234 9.32 -2.61 0.73
N ILE A 235 8.20 -2.02 1.12
CA ILE A 235 8.10 -1.05 2.21
C ILE A 235 7.31 -1.73 3.31
N ILE A 236 7.85 -1.73 4.52
CA ILE A 236 7.22 -2.33 5.68
C ILE A 236 7.09 -1.33 6.81
N GLY A 237 6.14 -1.57 7.71
CA GLY A 237 6.00 -0.85 8.96
C GLY A 237 5.22 -1.68 9.97
N GLY A 238 5.56 -1.46 11.24
CA GLY A 238 5.06 -2.27 12.35
C GLY A 238 5.25 -1.57 13.70
N SER A 239 4.87 -2.27 14.78
CA SER A 239 5.08 -1.79 16.15
C SER A 239 6.46 -2.15 16.72
N GLY A 240 7.12 -3.19 16.17
CA GLY A 240 8.39 -3.66 16.70
C GLY A 240 9.51 -2.64 16.53
N THR A 241 9.64 -2.07 15.34
CA THR A 241 10.65 -1.04 15.06
C THR A 241 10.14 0.40 15.20
N ASN A 242 8.81 0.62 15.23
CA ASN A 242 8.19 1.95 15.13
C ASN A 242 8.80 2.80 14.00
N CYS A 243 9.16 2.15 12.88
CA CYS A 243 9.77 2.78 11.72
C CYS A 243 9.11 2.27 10.44
N VAL A 244 9.17 3.08 9.40
CA VAL A 244 8.95 2.62 8.02
C VAL A 244 10.28 2.26 7.41
N GLU A 245 10.44 1.02 6.99
CA GLU A 245 11.68 0.52 6.41
C GLU A 245 11.45 0.11 4.96
N VAL A 246 12.37 0.52 4.08
CA VAL A 246 12.41 0.04 2.70
C VAL A 246 13.44 -1.08 2.63
N ILE A 247 12.97 -2.28 2.32
CA ILE A 247 13.77 -3.50 2.27
C ILE A 247 14.01 -3.88 0.83
N ASN A 248 15.27 -4.16 0.53
CA ASN A 248 15.65 -4.88 -0.69
C ASN A 248 15.40 -6.38 -0.47
N LEU A 249 14.39 -6.94 -1.12
CA LEU A 249 13.96 -8.33 -0.97
C LEU A 249 15.03 -9.34 -1.43
N HIS A 250 15.90 -8.96 -2.35
CA HIS A 250 16.99 -9.82 -2.83
C HIS A 250 18.15 -9.86 -1.84
N ASN A 251 18.61 -8.70 -1.40
CA ASN A 251 19.79 -8.59 -0.52
C ASN A 251 19.44 -8.71 0.97
N ARG A 252 18.14 -8.72 1.32
CA ARG A 252 17.63 -8.80 2.70
C ARG A 252 18.23 -7.74 3.61
N PHE A 253 18.31 -6.51 3.10
CA PHE A 253 18.93 -5.37 3.78
C PHE A 253 17.96 -4.19 3.75
N ILE A 254 17.90 -3.44 4.86
CA ILE A 254 17.16 -2.18 4.94
C ILE A 254 17.94 -1.11 4.18
N THR A 255 17.40 -0.63 3.06
CA THR A 255 17.98 0.45 2.26
C THR A 255 17.81 1.80 2.96
N CYS A 256 16.65 2.06 3.55
CA CYS A 256 16.40 3.26 4.35
C CYS A 256 15.36 2.95 5.44
N SER A 257 15.42 3.71 6.52
CA SER A 257 14.51 3.62 7.65
C SER A 257 14.07 5.02 8.07
N TYR A 258 12.77 5.20 8.24
CA TYR A 258 12.15 6.46 8.65
C TYR A 258 11.46 6.26 9.99
N PRO A 259 11.89 6.95 11.06
CA PRO A 259 11.27 6.82 12.36
C PRO A 259 9.82 7.34 12.32
N ALA A 260 8.92 6.61 12.96
CA ALA A 260 7.54 6.99 13.18
C ALA A 260 7.31 7.25 14.67
N SER A 261 6.41 8.17 15.01
CA SER A 261 6.06 8.48 16.40
C SER A 261 5.18 7.42 17.08
N GLY A 262 4.81 6.35 16.36
CA GLY A 262 4.01 5.25 16.85
C GLY A 262 4.00 4.08 15.88
N THR A 263 3.11 3.11 16.14
CA THR A 263 2.94 1.93 15.30
C THR A 263 2.42 2.32 13.93
N VAL A 264 3.12 1.88 12.87
CA VAL A 264 2.71 2.13 11.49
C VAL A 264 1.63 1.12 11.09
N LEU A 265 0.48 1.62 10.64
CA LEU A 265 -0.68 0.80 10.27
C LEU A 265 -1.03 0.89 8.80
N ALA A 266 -0.62 1.96 8.12
CA ALA A 266 -0.88 2.17 6.70
C ALA A 266 0.34 2.79 6.01
N ILE A 267 0.67 2.26 4.84
CA ILE A 267 1.78 2.73 4.01
C ILE A 267 1.31 2.79 2.56
N THR A 268 1.73 3.83 1.86
CA THR A 268 1.60 3.91 0.41
C THR A 268 2.86 4.55 -0.19
N SER A 269 3.11 4.27 -1.46
CA SER A 269 4.22 4.87 -2.19
C SER A 269 3.77 5.34 -3.57
N HIS A 270 4.45 6.38 -4.05
CA HIS A 270 4.29 6.89 -5.40
C HIS A 270 5.59 7.57 -5.84
N LYS A 271 6.20 7.03 -6.90
CA LYS A 271 7.51 7.48 -7.42
C LYS A 271 8.60 7.37 -6.36
N GLU A 272 9.16 8.50 -5.93
CA GLU A 272 10.19 8.61 -4.89
C GLU A 272 9.59 8.87 -3.50
N ARG A 273 8.26 9.04 -3.38
CA ARG A 273 7.64 9.45 -2.11
C ARG A 273 6.98 8.26 -1.42
N ILE A 274 7.12 8.24 -0.10
CA ILE A 274 6.42 7.31 0.79
C ILE A 274 5.53 8.16 1.68
N ALA A 275 4.26 7.78 1.77
CA ALA A 275 3.35 8.33 2.78
C ALA A 275 2.97 7.22 3.74
N PHE A 276 3.01 7.50 5.04
CA PHE A 276 2.69 6.52 6.07
C PHE A 276 2.00 7.17 7.26
N GLY A 277 1.15 6.37 7.91
CA GLY A 277 0.37 6.77 9.07
C GLY A 277 0.15 5.59 10.00
N GLY A 278 -0.27 5.87 11.22
CA GLY A 278 -0.27 4.90 12.30
C GLY A 278 -1.17 5.26 13.46
N THR A 279 -0.81 4.78 14.64
CA THR A 279 -1.52 5.11 15.90
C THR A 279 -1.31 6.55 16.34
N ALA A 280 -0.21 7.18 15.92
CA ALA A 280 0.02 8.60 16.14
C ALA A 280 -0.86 9.45 15.20
N PRO A 281 -1.38 10.61 15.64
CA PRO A 281 -2.21 11.50 14.84
C PRO A 281 -1.39 12.34 13.85
N VAL A 282 -0.40 11.72 13.20
CA VAL A 282 0.53 12.37 12.27
C VAL A 282 0.61 11.55 10.99
N LEU A 283 0.40 12.22 9.85
CA LEU A 283 0.67 11.67 8.52
C LEU A 283 2.05 12.16 8.08
N SER A 284 2.97 11.23 7.83
CA SER A 284 4.33 11.54 7.40
C SER A 284 4.50 11.27 5.92
N ILE A 285 5.11 12.20 5.19
CA ILE A 285 5.51 12.02 3.80
C ILE A 285 7.01 12.25 3.70
N VAL A 286 7.72 11.25 3.20
CA VAL A 286 9.19 11.25 3.09
C VAL A 286 9.62 10.94 1.66
N SER A 287 10.76 11.48 1.27
CA SER A 287 11.40 11.14 0.00
C SER A 287 12.38 9.98 0.20
N PHE A 288 12.32 9.03 -0.71
CA PHE A 288 13.20 7.89 -0.81
C PHE A 288 14.51 8.26 -1.45
N HIS A 289 15.56 7.81 -0.80
CA HIS A 289 16.91 8.05 -1.21
C HIS A 289 17.66 6.73 -1.11
N ASP A 290 18.02 6.17 -2.25
CA ASP A 290 18.90 5.00 -2.31
C ASP A 290 20.29 5.47 -2.75
N PRO A 291 21.29 5.43 -1.86
CA PRO A 291 22.66 5.81 -2.19
C PRO A 291 23.24 5.05 -3.39
N LYS A 292 22.67 3.88 -3.73
CA LYS A 292 23.12 3.08 -4.89
C LYS A 292 22.47 3.50 -6.21
N HIS A 293 21.38 4.27 -6.16
CA HIS A 293 20.67 4.77 -7.34
C HIS A 293 20.93 6.25 -7.61
N GLU A 294 21.59 6.96 -6.70
CA GLU A 294 22.28 8.18 -7.09
C GLU A 294 23.32 7.78 -8.13
N LYS A 295 23.03 8.11 -9.39
CA LYS A 295 24.11 8.30 -10.35
C LYS A 295 24.98 9.34 -9.67
N TYR A 296 26.18 8.96 -9.24
CA TYR A 296 27.22 9.94 -8.95
C TYR A 296 27.08 10.95 -10.05
N GLY A 297 26.70 12.17 -9.67
CA GLY A 297 26.59 13.23 -10.65
C GLY A 297 27.89 13.14 -11.42
N GLU A 298 27.79 13.02 -12.73
CA GLU A 298 28.84 13.60 -13.57
C GLU A 298 28.75 15.11 -13.30
N GLU A 299 29.06 15.52 -12.07
CA GLU A 299 29.77 16.76 -11.85
C GLU A 299 31.04 16.50 -12.63
N GLU A 300 31.01 16.80 -13.93
CA GLU A 300 32.24 17.03 -14.66
C GLU A 300 33.02 17.96 -13.75
N PRO A 301 34.15 17.52 -13.18
CA PRO A 301 34.97 18.43 -12.40
C PRO A 301 35.19 19.64 -13.31
N GLU A 302 34.71 20.81 -12.89
CA GLU A 302 35.07 22.07 -13.52
C GLU A 302 36.58 22.20 -13.32
N TYR A 303 37.34 21.56 -14.20
CA TYR A 303 38.74 21.82 -14.35
C TYR A 303 38.82 23.23 -14.91
N GLU A 304 39.00 24.21 -14.03
CA GLU A 304 39.56 25.51 -14.41
C GLU A 304 40.96 25.25 -15.02
N PHE A 305 41.00 25.01 -16.34
CA PHE A 305 42.23 24.91 -17.12
C PHE A 305 43.00 26.24 -17.21
N THR A 306 42.61 27.26 -16.46
CA THR A 306 43.14 28.63 -16.53
C THR A 306 44.29 28.94 -15.57
N LYS A 307 44.86 27.96 -14.86
CA LYS A 307 46.19 28.13 -14.26
C LYS A 307 47.27 27.76 -15.26
N GLY A 308 47.64 28.78 -16.02
CA GLY A 308 48.66 28.75 -17.06
C GLY A 308 49.95 28.06 -16.66
N GLU A 309 50.49 27.39 -17.68
CA GLU A 309 51.88 27.03 -17.90
C GLU A 309 52.87 27.75 -16.97
N ARG A 310 53.31 27.07 -15.92
CA ARG A 310 54.69 27.26 -15.47
C ARG A 310 55.51 26.21 -16.20
N TYR A 311 56.15 26.67 -17.27
CA TYR A 311 57.28 26.03 -17.89
C TYR A 311 58.18 25.40 -16.82
N PHE A 312 58.28 24.06 -16.85
CA PHE A 312 59.41 23.37 -16.24
C PHE A 312 60.64 23.80 -17.03
N SER A 313 61.37 24.79 -16.51
CA SER A 313 62.75 25.01 -16.93
C SER A 313 63.57 23.85 -16.40
N ASP A 314 64.05 23.01 -17.32
CA ASP A 314 65.17 22.11 -17.09
C ASP A 314 66.30 22.88 -16.39
N SER A 315 66.60 22.48 -15.16
CA SER A 315 67.88 22.77 -14.52
C SER A 315 68.29 21.52 -13.76
N SER A 316 68.89 20.63 -14.55
CA SER A 316 69.88 19.68 -14.13
C SER A 316 70.93 20.33 -13.22
N SER A 317 70.93 19.95 -11.94
CA SER A 317 72.15 19.93 -11.15
C SER A 317 72.04 18.84 -10.08
N GLU A 318 72.91 17.86 -10.24
CA GLU A 318 73.34 16.83 -9.31
C GLU A 318 73.48 17.36 -7.86
N ILE A 319 73.06 16.57 -6.87
CA ILE A 319 73.72 16.43 -5.55
C ILE A 319 73.30 15.09 -4.91
N SER A 320 74.33 14.40 -4.43
CA SER A 320 74.48 13.09 -3.82
C SER A 320 73.51 12.66 -2.69
N PRO A 321 73.47 11.35 -2.37
CA PRO A 321 72.63 10.80 -1.32
C PRO A 321 73.27 10.95 0.05
N ASN A 322 72.57 11.59 0.99
CA ASN A 322 72.86 11.42 2.41
C ASN A 322 71.75 10.60 3.05
N GLN A 323 72.12 9.37 3.39
CA GLN A 323 71.49 8.54 4.40
C GLN A 323 71.50 9.28 5.74
N GLU A 324 70.41 9.17 6.49
CA GLU A 324 70.30 9.28 7.98
C GLU A 324 68.98 9.97 8.41
N THR A 325 67.84 9.30 8.26
CA THR A 325 66.75 9.44 9.26
C THR A 325 65.77 8.25 9.22
N ILE A 326 66.29 7.03 9.19
CA ILE A 326 65.52 5.84 9.61
C ILE A 326 65.80 5.65 11.10
N THR A 327 64.97 6.25 11.96
CA THR A 327 64.69 5.78 13.34
C THR A 327 63.77 6.78 14.04
N LYS A 328 62.44 6.58 13.94
CA LYS A 328 61.45 6.97 14.97
C LYS A 328 60.03 6.48 14.63
N LEU A 329 59.91 5.22 14.20
CA LEU A 329 58.62 4.56 13.97
C LEU A 329 58.67 3.09 14.41
N ALA A 330 58.96 2.89 15.70
CA ALA A 330 58.83 1.59 16.37
C ALA A 330 58.78 1.78 17.89
N LYS A 331 57.67 2.32 18.42
CA LYS A 331 57.25 2.16 19.82
C LYS A 331 55.87 2.78 20.05
N ALA A 332 54.82 2.00 19.81
CA ALA A 332 53.54 2.08 20.51
C ALA A 332 52.60 0.98 19.98
N SER A 333 52.93 -0.27 20.30
CA SER A 333 52.05 -1.42 20.17
C SER A 333 51.86 -2.01 21.57
N SER A 334 50.71 -1.77 22.20
CA SER A 334 50.09 -2.67 23.20
C SER A 334 48.82 -2.04 23.78
N ILE A 335 47.66 -2.29 23.15
CA ILE A 335 46.39 -2.26 23.87
C ILE A 335 45.82 -3.68 23.83
N SER A 336 45.70 -4.22 25.04
CA SER A 336 45.28 -5.57 25.37
C SER A 336 43.82 -5.84 25.00
N ALA A 337 43.58 -7.01 24.42
CA ALA A 337 42.25 -7.62 24.34
C ALA A 337 41.82 -8.16 25.72
N PRO A 338 40.58 -7.94 26.17
CA PRO A 338 40.04 -8.64 27.34
C PRO A 338 39.51 -10.03 26.94
N ALA A 339 40.02 -11.06 27.61
CA ALA A 339 39.55 -12.43 27.53
C ALA A 339 38.17 -12.58 28.20
N VAL A 340 37.18 -13.03 27.43
CA VAL A 340 35.86 -13.42 27.94
C VAL A 340 35.89 -14.90 28.31
N ALA A 341 35.80 -15.19 29.61
CA ALA A 341 35.59 -16.54 30.13
C ALA A 341 34.08 -16.86 30.13
N VAL A 342 33.63 -17.67 29.16
CA VAL A 342 32.28 -18.26 29.17
C VAL A 342 32.35 -19.59 29.91
N LYS A 343 31.73 -19.66 31.09
CA LYS A 343 31.46 -20.92 31.79
C LYS A 343 30.25 -21.61 31.15
N SER A 344 30.49 -22.72 30.47
CA SER A 344 29.45 -23.69 30.12
C SER A 344 29.05 -24.47 31.36
N SER A 345 27.77 -24.48 31.70
CA SER A 345 27.19 -25.46 32.63
C SER A 345 26.22 -26.33 31.86
N VAL A 346 26.71 -27.54 31.61
CA VAL A 346 25.94 -28.70 31.19
C VAL A 346 25.19 -29.22 32.41
N SER A 347 23.88 -29.46 32.26
CA SER A 347 23.16 -30.37 33.16
C SER A 347 22.20 -31.20 32.33
N GLN A 348 22.65 -32.43 32.07
CA GLN A 348 21.80 -33.57 31.80
C GLN A 348 21.02 -33.93 33.07
N LYS A 349 19.73 -34.24 32.92
CA LYS A 349 19.12 -35.32 33.70
C LYS A 349 17.96 -35.93 32.93
N LEU A 350 18.25 -37.08 32.35
CA LEU A 350 17.30 -38.15 32.09
C LEU A 350 16.79 -38.69 33.43
N LYS A 351 15.48 -38.85 33.55
CA LYS A 351 14.82 -40.06 34.03
C LYS A 351 13.39 -40.09 33.53
#